data_AF-A0AA44U4J3-F1
#
_entry.id   AF-A0AA44U4J3-F1
#
_cell.length_a   1.000
_cell.length_b   1.000
_cell.length_c   1.000
_cell.angle_alpha   90.00
_cell.angle_beta   90.00
_cell.angle_gamma   90.00
#
_symmetry.space_group_name_H-M   'P 1'
#
loop_
_entity.id
_entity.type
_entity.pdbx_description
1 polymer ?
#
loop_
_entity_poly.entity_id
_entity_poly.type
_entity_poly.pdbx_seq_one_letter_code
_entity_poly.pdbx_strand_id
1 'polypeptide(L)'
;MFTLPPLFTAWWGAVTKASDASLGWVTTCAVLASGLLTYVAGIVRQQVGTRWMYVVATVLMLVSLAVVLVNPRSLPIAYVWALLSGASSAFTYSPSLTAVQEWFPRRLGLVTGLVNASFALPAAAAAPIVAVMLRNWGFTATVLTFMVAVALTQMVVIFLSTPYWLEKKHAEELAVARREISGPAVTTAQAVRTPAFWQVWAMWLAGGGAAITMMTFAATYSSHLNDIGVQVSAVAAVTAFVSGNGLIRVVNAMLLDHISPTVIGGVTSVTLAFGYMLLGFVASGWALIVVAFLAGVALGTIFTISPVLLTPLFGIKHFGPIFGLAFTAYGIFGAFAGPMFSSYLAQRLGYGLVFIYLALLMFWAFFSVLAVGRSQRRMATWA
;
A
#
# COMPACT_ATOMS: atom_id res chain seq x y z
N MET A 1 0.70 -8.11 -7.54
CA MET A 1 1.13 -6.77 -8.01
C MET A 1 2.18 -6.15 -7.10
N PHE A 2 1.95 -6.05 -5.79
CA PHE A 2 2.91 -5.39 -4.87
C PHE A 2 4.25 -6.11 -4.64
N THR A 3 4.36 -7.42 -4.88
CA THR A 3 5.65 -8.15 -4.72
C THR A 3 6.50 -8.29 -5.96
N LEU A 4 5.98 -7.97 -7.15
CA LEU A 4 6.78 -8.02 -8.36
C LEU A 4 7.88 -6.95 -8.36
N PRO A 5 7.64 -5.69 -7.94
CA PRO A 5 8.69 -4.67 -7.94
C PRO A 5 9.92 -5.05 -7.10
N PRO A 6 9.82 -5.46 -5.82
CA PRO A 6 11.00 -5.84 -5.06
C PRO A 6 11.79 -7.01 -5.68
N LEU A 7 11.10 -8.03 -6.22
CA LEU A 7 11.76 -9.22 -6.79
C LEU A 7 12.43 -8.93 -8.13
N PHE A 8 11.77 -8.15 -8.99
CA PHE A 8 12.36 -7.74 -10.26
C PHE A 8 13.50 -6.74 -10.02
N THR A 9 13.37 -5.84 -9.05
CA THR A 9 14.45 -4.93 -8.63
C THR A 9 15.68 -5.71 -8.14
N ALA A 10 15.51 -6.78 -7.36
CA ALA A 10 16.61 -7.65 -6.96
C ALA A 10 17.28 -8.33 -8.17
N TRP A 11 16.49 -8.84 -9.11
CA TRP A 11 17.00 -9.41 -10.36
C TRP A 11 17.75 -8.37 -11.21
N TRP A 12 17.21 -7.16 -11.35
CA TRP A 12 17.88 -6.06 -12.06
C TRP A 12 19.18 -5.66 -11.40
N GLY A 13 19.24 -5.60 -10.07
CA GLY A 13 20.49 -5.33 -9.36
C GLY A 13 21.58 -6.33 -9.72
N ALA A 14 21.23 -7.62 -9.75
CA ALA A 14 22.17 -8.68 -10.12
C ALA A 14 22.65 -8.59 -11.58
N VAL A 15 21.77 -8.23 -12.52
CA VAL A 15 22.08 -8.26 -13.96
C VAL A 15 22.67 -6.94 -14.48
N THR A 16 22.30 -5.80 -13.90
CA THR A 16 22.71 -4.46 -14.37
C THR A 16 23.82 -3.84 -13.53
N LYS A 17 24.10 -4.38 -12.32
CA LYS A 17 25.01 -3.77 -11.33
C LYS A 17 24.69 -2.29 -11.05
N ALA A 18 23.42 -1.93 -11.17
CA ALA A 18 22.95 -0.57 -10.96
C ALA A 18 23.09 -0.16 -9.48
N SER A 19 23.24 1.13 -9.23
CA SER A 19 23.27 1.67 -7.87
C SER A 19 21.93 1.43 -7.15
N ASP A 20 21.98 1.30 -5.81
CA ASP A 20 20.79 1.22 -4.96
C ASP A 20 19.81 2.37 -5.22
N ALA A 21 20.33 3.57 -5.52
CA ALA A 21 19.51 4.73 -5.85
C ALA A 21 18.72 4.52 -7.16
N SER A 22 19.34 3.96 -8.20
CA SER A 22 18.69 3.63 -9.47
C SER A 22 17.65 2.52 -9.30
N LEU A 23 17.94 1.50 -8.50
CA LEU A 23 16.99 0.43 -8.20
C LEU A 23 15.81 0.92 -7.33
N GLY A 24 16.07 1.87 -6.44
CA GLY A 24 15.04 2.58 -5.66
C GLY A 24 14.03 3.31 -6.55
N TRP A 25 14.47 3.90 -7.67
CA TRP A 25 13.59 4.58 -8.62
C TRP A 25 12.50 3.67 -9.20
N VAL A 26 12.76 2.36 -9.37
CA VAL A 26 11.74 1.40 -9.80
C VAL A 26 10.58 1.36 -8.80
N THR A 27 10.88 1.30 -7.51
CA THR A 27 9.86 1.28 -6.46
C THR A 27 9.17 2.65 -6.32
N THR A 28 9.94 3.74 -6.37
CA THR A 28 9.44 5.12 -6.38
C THR A 28 8.43 5.33 -7.52
N CYS A 29 8.75 4.92 -8.75
CA CYS A 29 7.85 5.02 -9.90
C CYS A 29 6.54 4.25 -9.68
N ALA A 30 6.62 3.01 -9.18
CA ALA A 30 5.42 2.21 -8.91
C ALA A 30 4.54 2.83 -7.82
N VAL A 31 5.14 3.27 -6.70
CA VAL A 31 4.41 3.90 -5.59
C VAL A 31 3.80 5.23 -6.02
N LEU A 32 4.57 6.06 -6.74
CA LEU A 32 4.11 7.36 -7.24
C LEU A 32 2.92 7.21 -8.18
N ALA A 33 3.03 6.34 -9.20
CA ALA A 33 1.94 6.07 -10.12
C ALA A 33 0.72 5.52 -9.39
N SER A 34 0.91 4.57 -8.47
CA SER A 34 -0.21 4.01 -7.70
C SER A 34 -0.91 5.07 -6.85
N GLY A 35 -0.17 5.94 -6.14
CA GLY A 35 -0.76 6.94 -5.26
C GLY A 35 -1.48 8.04 -6.02
N LEU A 36 -0.86 8.61 -7.04
CA LEU A 36 -1.47 9.69 -7.84
C LEU A 36 -2.68 9.20 -8.64
N LEU A 37 -2.58 8.03 -9.26
CA LEU A 37 -3.66 7.50 -10.10
C LEU A 37 -4.79 6.88 -9.28
N THR A 38 -4.63 6.62 -7.97
CA THR A 38 -5.76 6.16 -7.13
C THR A 38 -6.85 7.22 -7.04
N TYR A 39 -6.48 8.51 -7.02
CA TYR A 39 -7.44 9.62 -7.11
C TYR A 39 -8.21 9.60 -8.44
N VAL A 40 -7.49 9.53 -9.55
CA VAL A 40 -8.06 9.47 -10.90
C VAL A 40 -8.96 8.24 -11.05
N ALA A 41 -8.50 7.08 -10.58
CA ALA A 41 -9.27 5.84 -10.58
C ALA A 41 -10.59 5.97 -9.80
N GLY A 42 -10.57 6.70 -8.67
CA GLY A 42 -11.78 7.01 -7.91
C GLY A 42 -12.79 7.84 -8.70
N ILE A 43 -12.33 8.84 -9.46
CA ILE A 43 -13.20 9.67 -10.32
C ILE A 43 -13.75 8.85 -11.49
N VAL A 44 -12.86 8.13 -12.20
CA VAL A 44 -13.23 7.34 -13.38
C VAL A 44 -14.25 6.27 -13.01
N ARG A 45 -14.08 5.59 -11.86
CA ARG A 45 -15.05 4.61 -11.37
C ARG A 45 -16.48 5.18 -11.28
N GLN A 46 -16.65 6.43 -10.86
CA GLN A 46 -17.98 7.04 -10.74
C GLN A 46 -18.67 7.23 -12.09
N GLN A 47 -17.91 7.30 -13.19
CA GLN A 47 -18.42 7.54 -14.52
C GLN A 47 -18.62 6.25 -15.32
N VAL A 48 -17.66 5.31 -15.25
CA VAL A 48 -17.66 4.08 -16.07
C VAL A 48 -18.01 2.80 -15.31
N GLY A 49 -18.12 2.86 -13.98
CA GLY A 49 -18.44 1.71 -13.14
C GLY A 49 -17.27 0.74 -12.92
N THR A 50 -17.47 -0.22 -12.01
CA THR A 50 -16.41 -1.12 -11.50
C THR A 50 -15.85 -2.08 -12.56
N ARG A 51 -16.68 -2.58 -13.49
CA ARG A 51 -16.24 -3.55 -14.52
C ARG A 51 -15.15 -2.99 -15.43
N TRP A 52 -15.36 -1.79 -15.95
CA TRP A 52 -14.41 -1.15 -16.87
C TRP A 52 -13.10 -0.80 -16.18
N MET A 53 -13.13 -0.52 -14.87
CA MET A 53 -11.92 -0.32 -14.09
C MET A 53 -11.02 -1.56 -14.08
N TYR A 54 -11.59 -2.76 -13.89
CA TYR A 54 -10.82 -4.01 -13.94
C TYR A 54 -10.27 -4.31 -15.34
N VAL A 55 -11.04 -3.99 -16.40
CA VAL A 55 -10.56 -4.12 -17.78
C VAL A 55 -9.34 -3.22 -18.01
N VAL A 56 -9.44 -1.93 -17.66
CA VAL A 56 -8.32 -0.97 -17.77
C VAL A 56 -7.11 -1.44 -16.95
N ALA A 57 -7.32 -1.87 -15.70
CA ALA A 57 -6.25 -2.38 -14.86
C ALA A 57 -5.56 -3.61 -15.47
N THR A 58 -6.33 -4.52 -16.07
CA THR A 58 -5.80 -5.73 -16.71
C THR A 58 -4.95 -5.39 -17.93
N VAL A 59 -5.46 -4.52 -18.80
CA VAL A 59 -4.72 -4.05 -19.98
C VAL A 59 -3.42 -3.38 -19.55
N LEU A 60 -3.46 -2.47 -18.58
CA LEU A 60 -2.27 -1.80 -18.05
C LEU A 60 -1.23 -2.79 -17.50
N MET A 61 -1.67 -3.84 -16.78
CA MET A 61 -0.76 -4.87 -16.27
C MET A 61 -0.12 -5.68 -17.40
N LEU A 62 -0.92 -6.15 -18.37
CA LEU A 62 -0.40 -6.94 -19.49
C LEU A 62 0.56 -6.12 -20.35
N VAL A 63 0.24 -4.86 -20.63
CA VAL A 63 1.13 -3.94 -21.33
C VAL A 63 2.40 -3.70 -20.52
N SER A 64 2.32 -3.52 -19.20
CA SER A 64 3.52 -3.39 -18.37
C SER A 64 4.44 -4.61 -18.54
N LEU A 65 3.91 -5.82 -18.39
CA LEU A 65 4.67 -7.06 -18.53
C LEU A 65 5.20 -7.26 -19.95
N ALA A 66 4.50 -6.80 -20.98
CA ALA A 66 5.03 -6.83 -22.35
C ALA A 66 6.20 -5.85 -22.54
N VAL A 67 6.09 -4.63 -21.99
CA VAL A 67 7.14 -3.59 -22.07
C VAL A 67 8.45 -4.09 -21.46
N VAL A 68 8.40 -4.81 -20.33
CA VAL A 68 9.60 -5.32 -19.68
C VAL A 68 10.35 -6.39 -20.50
N LEU A 69 9.66 -7.04 -21.44
CA LEU A 69 10.26 -8.02 -22.35
C LEU A 69 11.00 -7.40 -23.54
N VAL A 70 10.76 -6.13 -23.88
CA VAL A 70 11.39 -5.46 -25.03
C VAL A 70 12.89 -5.37 -24.86
N ASN A 71 13.36 -4.94 -23.69
CA ASN A 71 14.76 -5.03 -23.30
C ASN A 71 14.85 -5.22 -21.77
N PRO A 72 14.92 -6.48 -21.31
CA PRO A 72 14.89 -6.81 -19.89
C PRO A 72 16.03 -6.20 -19.09
N ARG A 73 17.16 -5.81 -19.70
CA ARG A 73 18.33 -5.26 -18.99
C ARG A 73 18.33 -3.73 -18.92
N SER A 74 17.33 -3.06 -19.49
CA SER A 74 17.25 -1.60 -19.53
C SER A 74 16.53 -1.03 -18.31
N LEU A 75 17.24 -0.23 -17.49
CA LEU A 75 16.64 0.46 -16.34
C LEU A 75 15.52 1.44 -16.72
N PRO A 76 15.63 2.25 -17.80
CA PRO A 76 14.51 3.06 -18.26
C PRO A 76 13.23 2.26 -18.52
N ILE A 77 13.35 1.05 -19.09
CA ILE A 77 12.21 0.16 -19.30
C ILE A 77 11.65 -0.35 -17.97
N ALA A 78 12.51 -0.64 -16.99
CA ALA A 78 12.08 -0.98 -15.64
C ALA A 78 11.25 0.15 -14.99
N TYR A 79 11.62 1.42 -15.22
CA TYR A 79 10.85 2.57 -14.72
C TYR A 79 9.48 2.69 -15.41
N VAL A 80 9.43 2.52 -16.74
CA VAL A 80 8.15 2.53 -17.48
C VAL A 80 7.26 1.38 -17.03
N TRP A 81 7.82 0.18 -16.88
CA TRP A 81 7.12 -0.97 -16.32
C TRP A 81 6.54 -0.66 -14.93
N ALA A 82 7.35 -0.07 -14.05
CA ALA A 82 6.92 0.28 -12.70
C ALA A 82 5.77 1.31 -12.70
N LEU A 83 5.83 2.34 -13.55
CA LEU A 83 4.76 3.33 -13.70
C LEU A 83 3.45 2.67 -14.16
N LEU A 84 3.51 1.81 -15.18
CA LEU A 84 2.33 1.11 -15.72
C LEU A 84 1.76 0.10 -14.71
N SER A 85 2.63 -0.62 -14.00
CA SER A 85 2.25 -1.56 -12.94
C SER A 85 1.59 -0.84 -11.77
N GLY A 86 2.13 0.30 -11.35
CA GLY A 86 1.54 1.18 -10.34
C GLY A 86 0.17 1.72 -10.76
N ALA A 87 0.04 2.14 -12.02
CA ALA A 87 -1.24 2.55 -12.60
C ALA A 87 -2.28 1.41 -12.55
N SER A 88 -1.92 0.22 -13.02
CA SER A 88 -2.79 -0.96 -12.93
C SER A 88 -3.25 -1.24 -11.49
N SER A 89 -2.34 -1.11 -10.51
CA SER A 89 -2.68 -1.29 -9.09
C SER A 89 -3.71 -0.26 -8.61
N ALA A 90 -3.60 1.01 -9.02
CA ALA A 90 -4.56 2.05 -8.65
C ALA A 90 -5.98 1.77 -9.18
N PHE A 91 -6.06 1.37 -10.45
CA PHE A 91 -7.33 1.00 -11.10
C PHE A 91 -7.91 -0.33 -10.61
N THR A 92 -7.13 -1.15 -9.89
CA THR A 92 -7.64 -2.35 -9.23
C THR A 92 -8.09 -2.05 -7.80
N TYR A 93 -7.27 -1.34 -7.03
CA TYR A 93 -7.42 -1.18 -5.59
C TYR A 93 -8.62 -0.32 -5.19
N SER A 94 -8.70 0.91 -5.71
CA SER A 94 -9.78 1.86 -5.40
C SER A 94 -11.19 1.30 -5.67
N PRO A 95 -11.48 0.72 -6.85
CA PRO A 95 -12.81 0.17 -7.13
C PRO A 95 -13.12 -1.10 -6.35
N SER A 96 -12.13 -1.96 -6.08
CA SER A 96 -12.33 -3.15 -5.24
C SER A 96 -12.78 -2.75 -3.84
N LEU A 97 -12.08 -1.78 -3.24
CA LEU A 97 -12.39 -1.30 -1.91
C LEU A 97 -13.78 -0.66 -1.85
N THR A 98 -14.10 0.22 -2.82
CA THR A 98 -15.38 0.92 -2.81
C THR A 98 -16.56 -0.02 -3.10
N ALA A 99 -16.43 -0.97 -4.04
CA ALA A 99 -17.49 -1.93 -4.36
C ALA A 99 -17.84 -2.80 -3.15
N VAL A 100 -16.81 -3.24 -2.43
CA VAL A 100 -16.98 -4.13 -1.29
C VAL A 100 -17.57 -3.39 -0.07
N GLN A 101 -17.23 -2.12 0.13
CA GLN A 101 -17.89 -1.27 1.13
C GLN A 101 -19.38 -1.05 0.83
N GLU A 102 -19.75 -0.89 -0.45
CA GLU A 102 -21.15 -0.76 -0.87
C GLU A 102 -21.95 -2.05 -0.64
N TRP A 103 -21.31 -3.22 -0.72
CA TRP A 103 -21.98 -4.51 -0.56
C TRP A 103 -22.12 -4.96 0.90
N PHE A 104 -21.19 -4.59 1.78
CA PHE A 104 -21.20 -5.02 3.19
C PHE A 104 -21.13 -3.86 4.20
N PRO A 105 -22.20 -3.03 4.27
CA PRO A 105 -22.36 -1.93 5.21
C PRO A 105 -22.04 -2.22 6.68
N ARG A 106 -22.49 -3.38 7.16
CA ARG A 106 -22.60 -3.65 8.60
C ARG A 106 -21.32 -4.19 9.22
N ARG A 107 -20.34 -4.59 8.39
CA ARG A 107 -19.06 -5.15 8.82
C ARG A 107 -17.91 -4.53 8.02
N LEU A 108 -17.90 -3.19 7.96
CA LEU A 108 -16.92 -2.44 7.17
C LEU A 108 -15.47 -2.77 7.58
N GLY A 109 -15.19 -2.95 8.87
CA GLY A 109 -13.85 -3.29 9.36
C GLY A 109 -13.37 -4.64 8.82
N LEU A 110 -14.15 -5.69 9.06
CA LEU A 110 -13.87 -7.04 8.55
C LEU A 110 -13.70 -7.08 7.04
N VAL A 111 -14.63 -6.46 6.33
CA VAL A 111 -14.71 -6.62 4.89
C VAL A 111 -13.65 -5.78 4.16
N THR A 112 -13.38 -4.55 4.61
CA THR A 112 -12.25 -3.77 4.08
C THR A 112 -10.90 -4.36 4.48
N GLY A 113 -10.77 -4.95 5.66
CA GLY A 113 -9.57 -5.66 6.11
C GLY A 113 -9.27 -6.89 5.26
N LEU A 114 -10.27 -7.72 4.95
CA LEU A 114 -10.13 -8.90 4.08
C LEU A 114 -9.77 -8.53 2.63
N VAL A 115 -10.40 -7.48 2.08
CA VAL A 115 -10.00 -6.96 0.76
C VAL A 115 -8.56 -6.50 0.79
N ASN A 116 -8.14 -5.76 1.81
CA ASN A 116 -6.76 -5.35 1.96
C ASN A 116 -5.82 -6.56 2.09
N ALA A 117 -6.20 -7.58 2.86
CA ALA A 117 -5.39 -8.78 3.05
C ALA A 117 -5.18 -9.56 1.74
N SER A 118 -6.18 -9.58 0.84
CA SER A 118 -6.06 -10.23 -0.47
C SER A 118 -5.02 -9.56 -1.39
N PHE A 119 -4.66 -8.29 -1.14
CA PHE A 119 -3.55 -7.64 -1.85
C PHE A 119 -2.17 -8.01 -1.32
N ALA A 120 -2.06 -8.38 -0.03
CA ALA A 120 -0.77 -8.55 0.65
C ALA A 120 -0.37 -10.02 0.86
N LEU A 121 -1.30 -10.90 1.22
CA LEU A 121 -1.01 -12.32 1.47
C LEU A 121 -0.54 -13.07 0.20
N PRO A 122 -1.22 -12.94 -0.96
CA PRO A 122 -0.72 -13.58 -2.19
C PRO A 122 0.62 -13.00 -2.61
N ALA A 123 0.90 -11.75 -2.24
CA ALA A 123 2.18 -11.12 -2.50
C ALA A 123 3.28 -11.87 -1.74
N ALA A 124 3.12 -12.08 -0.43
CA ALA A 124 4.04 -12.86 0.41
C ALA A 124 4.24 -14.30 -0.11
N ALA A 125 3.15 -14.98 -0.46
CA ALA A 125 3.19 -16.35 -0.99
C ALA A 125 3.84 -16.45 -2.38
N ALA A 126 3.66 -15.42 -3.23
CA ALA A 126 4.26 -15.40 -4.56
C ALA A 126 5.77 -15.20 -4.53
N ALA A 127 6.33 -14.54 -3.50
CA ALA A 127 7.76 -14.22 -3.46
C ALA A 127 8.70 -15.44 -3.63
N PRO A 128 8.57 -16.55 -2.86
CA PRO A 128 9.41 -17.73 -3.06
C PRO A 128 9.15 -18.42 -4.41
N ILE A 129 7.89 -18.45 -4.87
CA ILE A 129 7.52 -19.06 -6.16
C ILE A 129 8.23 -18.32 -7.30
N VAL A 130 8.16 -16.99 -7.32
CA VAL A 130 8.81 -16.15 -8.32
C VAL A 130 10.32 -16.28 -8.26
N ALA A 131 10.92 -16.35 -7.06
CA ALA A 131 12.36 -16.55 -6.93
C ALA A 131 12.80 -17.88 -7.55
N VAL A 132 12.05 -18.97 -7.33
CA VAL A 132 12.32 -20.28 -7.93
C VAL A 132 12.15 -20.24 -9.45
N MET A 133 11.08 -19.60 -9.95
CA MET A 133 10.85 -19.44 -11.39
C MET A 133 11.97 -18.63 -12.05
N LEU A 134 12.39 -17.52 -11.46
CA LEU A 134 13.49 -16.70 -11.97
C LEU A 134 14.81 -17.50 -12.01
N ARG A 135 15.07 -18.34 -11.00
CA ARG A 135 16.29 -19.16 -10.93
C ARG A 135 16.29 -20.28 -11.96
N ASN A 136 15.17 -20.97 -12.13
CA ASN A 136 15.11 -22.20 -12.92
C ASN A 136 14.67 -21.97 -14.37
N TRP A 137 13.75 -21.03 -14.62
CA TRP A 137 13.15 -20.77 -15.94
C TRP A 137 13.66 -19.50 -16.59
N GLY A 138 14.31 -18.62 -15.82
CA GLY A 138 14.79 -17.33 -16.28
C GLY A 138 13.70 -16.25 -16.33
N PHE A 139 14.12 -15.01 -16.60
CA PHE A 139 13.26 -13.82 -16.52
C PHE A 139 12.11 -13.85 -17.54
N THR A 140 12.42 -14.10 -18.82
CA THR A 140 11.44 -14.07 -19.90
C THR A 140 10.31 -15.08 -19.69
N ALA A 141 10.63 -16.34 -19.39
CA ALA A 141 9.64 -17.39 -19.15
C ALA A 141 8.78 -17.09 -17.91
N THR A 142 9.39 -16.53 -16.86
CA THR A 142 8.67 -16.08 -15.65
C THR A 142 7.65 -15.01 -16.00
N VAL A 143 8.05 -13.96 -16.73
CA VAL A 143 7.15 -12.85 -17.13
C VAL A 143 6.01 -13.35 -18.02
N LEU A 144 6.29 -14.22 -19.01
CA LEU A 144 5.25 -14.79 -19.88
C LEU A 144 4.23 -15.63 -19.08
N THR A 145 4.70 -16.41 -18.10
CA THR A 145 3.82 -17.18 -17.21
C THR A 145 2.90 -16.25 -16.41
N PHE A 146 3.43 -15.12 -15.93
CA PHE A 146 2.61 -14.09 -15.26
C PHE A 146 1.59 -13.45 -16.19
N MET A 147 1.93 -13.19 -17.45
CA MET A 147 0.98 -12.63 -18.41
C MET A 147 -0.23 -13.57 -18.60
N VAL A 148 0.02 -14.87 -18.77
CA VAL A 148 -1.04 -15.87 -18.90
C VAL A 148 -1.86 -15.97 -17.61
N ALA A 149 -1.20 -16.06 -16.45
CA ALA A 149 -1.88 -16.17 -15.16
C ALA A 149 -2.75 -14.93 -14.86
N VAL A 150 -2.24 -13.72 -15.12
CA VAL A 150 -2.98 -12.47 -14.96
C VAL A 150 -4.17 -12.42 -15.92
N ALA A 151 -3.98 -12.78 -17.19
CA ALA A 151 -5.07 -12.78 -18.16
C ALA A 151 -6.21 -13.72 -17.75
N LEU A 152 -5.89 -14.95 -17.34
CA LEU A 152 -6.88 -15.94 -16.91
C LEU A 152 -7.62 -15.52 -15.64
N THR A 153 -6.87 -15.09 -14.61
CA THR A 153 -7.47 -14.70 -13.32
C THR A 153 -8.32 -13.43 -13.47
N GLN A 154 -7.85 -12.42 -14.20
CA GLN A 154 -8.60 -11.19 -14.44
C GLN A 154 -9.83 -11.42 -15.31
N MET A 155 -9.78 -12.34 -16.28
CA MET A 155 -10.97 -12.72 -17.05
C MET A 155 -12.07 -13.23 -16.12
N VAL A 156 -11.74 -14.16 -15.21
CA VAL A 156 -12.68 -14.68 -14.20
C VAL A 156 -13.20 -13.55 -13.32
N VAL A 157 -12.33 -12.66 -12.83
CA VAL A 157 -12.74 -11.51 -12.00
C VAL A 157 -13.67 -10.57 -12.75
N ILE A 158 -13.39 -10.23 -14.02
CA ILE A 158 -14.25 -9.35 -14.82
C ILE A 158 -15.64 -9.97 -14.98
N PHE A 159 -15.74 -11.28 -15.21
CA PHE A 159 -17.03 -11.99 -15.29
C PHE A 159 -17.78 -12.02 -13.94
N LEU A 160 -17.07 -12.15 -12.82
CA LEU A 160 -17.67 -12.22 -11.47
C LEU A 160 -17.93 -10.84 -10.83
N SER A 161 -17.22 -9.79 -11.27
CA SER A 161 -17.21 -8.46 -10.67
C SER A 161 -18.51 -7.67 -10.81
N THR A 162 -19.34 -8.06 -11.78
CA THR A 162 -20.71 -7.58 -11.94
C THR A 162 -21.65 -8.77 -11.86
N PRO A 163 -21.99 -9.25 -10.66
CA PRO A 163 -23.03 -10.23 -10.53
C PRO A 163 -24.36 -9.48 -10.70
N TYR A 164 -24.68 -9.13 -11.95
CA TYR A 164 -25.92 -8.43 -12.33
C TYR A 164 -27.15 -9.18 -11.78
N TRP A 165 -27.01 -10.49 -11.58
CA TRP A 165 -27.98 -11.36 -10.92
C TRP A 165 -28.11 -11.13 -9.39
N LEU A 166 -27.02 -10.85 -8.66
CA LEU A 166 -27.07 -10.52 -7.22
C LEU A 166 -27.58 -9.10 -6.97
N GLU A 167 -27.13 -8.12 -7.77
CA GLU A 167 -27.62 -6.74 -7.66
C GLU A 167 -29.13 -6.66 -7.91
N LYS A 168 -29.66 -7.42 -8.88
CA LYS A 168 -31.10 -7.47 -9.16
C LYS A 168 -31.89 -8.24 -8.09
N LYS A 169 -31.30 -9.29 -7.51
CA LYS A 169 -31.96 -10.14 -6.49
C LYS A 169 -32.03 -9.47 -5.11
N HIS A 170 -31.04 -8.65 -4.75
CA HIS A 170 -30.97 -7.94 -3.47
C HIS A 170 -31.05 -6.41 -3.64
N ALA A 171 -31.61 -5.93 -4.75
CA ALA A 171 -31.65 -4.51 -5.10
C ALA A 171 -32.27 -3.65 -4.00
N GLU A 172 -33.38 -4.11 -3.41
CA GLU A 172 -34.08 -3.40 -2.34
C GLU A 172 -33.30 -3.42 -1.03
N GLU A 173 -32.73 -4.56 -0.63
CA GLU A 173 -31.88 -4.66 0.58
C GLU A 173 -30.62 -3.82 0.46
N LEU A 174 -29.96 -3.81 -0.70
CA LEU A 174 -28.83 -2.94 -1.00
C LEU A 174 -29.23 -1.47 -1.04
N ALA A 175 -30.41 -1.14 -1.58
CA ALA A 175 -30.90 0.24 -1.60
C ALA A 175 -31.23 0.75 -0.19
N VAL A 176 -31.83 -0.07 0.66
CA VAL A 176 -32.09 0.21 2.07
C VAL A 176 -30.78 0.33 2.84
N ALA A 177 -29.83 -0.59 2.64
CA ALA A 177 -28.54 -0.52 3.30
C ALA A 177 -27.70 0.68 2.84
N ARG A 178 -27.74 1.03 1.55
CA ARG A 178 -27.13 2.27 1.02
C ARG A 178 -27.80 3.53 1.60
N ARG A 179 -29.10 3.47 1.92
CA ARG A 179 -29.82 4.53 2.64
C ARG A 179 -29.50 4.55 4.14
N GLU A 180 -29.28 3.42 4.79
CA GLU A 180 -28.84 3.35 6.19
C GLU A 180 -27.42 3.91 6.37
N ILE A 181 -26.52 3.72 5.39
CA ILE A 181 -25.20 4.36 5.34
C ILE A 181 -25.24 5.72 4.63
N SER A 182 -26.39 6.42 4.63
CA SER A 182 -26.45 7.83 4.21
C SER A 182 -25.68 8.69 5.22
N GLY A 183 -24.37 8.51 5.32
CA GLY A 183 -23.48 9.51 5.87
C GLY A 183 -23.59 10.79 5.04
N PRO A 184 -22.97 11.87 5.50
CA PRO A 184 -23.02 13.13 4.77
C PRO A 184 -22.53 12.90 3.33
N ALA A 185 -23.30 13.38 2.34
CA ALA A 185 -22.95 13.27 0.92
C ALA A 185 -21.84 14.28 0.56
N VAL A 186 -20.73 14.21 1.29
CA VAL A 186 -19.63 15.17 1.20
C VAL A 186 -18.94 14.98 -0.13
N THR A 187 -18.90 16.04 -0.92
CA THR A 187 -18.14 16.06 -2.17
C THR A 187 -16.64 16.13 -1.86
N THR A 188 -15.78 15.71 -2.78
CA THR A 188 -14.32 15.85 -2.63
C THR A 188 -13.91 17.29 -2.29
N ALA A 189 -14.55 18.28 -2.92
CA ALA A 189 -14.27 19.71 -2.68
C ALA A 189 -14.61 20.14 -1.25
N GLN A 190 -15.69 19.61 -0.66
CA GLN A 190 -16.04 19.86 0.74
C GLN A 190 -15.10 19.13 1.70
N ALA A 191 -14.75 17.88 1.39
CA ALA A 191 -13.87 17.07 2.24
C ALA A 191 -12.51 17.75 2.45
N VAL A 192 -11.88 18.26 1.38
CA VAL A 192 -10.57 18.94 1.42
C VAL A 192 -10.60 20.23 2.24
N ARG A 193 -11.76 20.85 2.44
CA ARG A 193 -11.91 22.04 3.30
C ARG A 193 -11.98 21.70 4.78
N THR A 194 -12.07 20.41 5.14
CA THR A 194 -12.14 19.98 6.54
C THR A 194 -10.75 19.66 7.11
N PRO A 195 -10.50 19.94 8.39
CA PRO A 195 -9.26 19.54 9.04
C PRO A 195 -9.12 18.02 9.13
N ALA A 196 -10.23 17.28 9.21
CA ALA A 196 -10.24 15.82 9.29
C ALA A 196 -9.60 15.17 8.05
N PHE A 197 -9.82 15.74 6.86
CA PHE A 197 -9.18 15.28 5.63
C PHE A 197 -7.65 15.41 5.71
N TRP A 198 -7.15 16.58 6.12
CA TRP A 198 -5.72 16.83 6.22
C TRP A 198 -5.04 16.01 7.32
N GLN A 199 -5.76 15.65 8.38
CA GLN A 199 -5.28 14.72 9.39
C GLN A 199 -5.08 13.30 8.82
N VAL A 200 -6.02 12.81 8.00
CA VAL A 200 -5.86 11.51 7.30
C VAL A 200 -4.75 11.59 6.25
N TRP A 201 -4.66 12.70 5.53
CA TRP A 201 -3.58 12.93 4.57
C TRP A 201 -2.21 12.94 5.26
N ALA A 202 -2.07 13.63 6.40
CA ALA A 202 -0.85 13.64 7.22
C ALA A 202 -0.51 12.26 7.79
N MET A 203 -1.52 11.46 8.17
CA MET A 203 -1.32 10.07 8.59
C MET A 203 -0.72 9.21 7.45
N TRP A 204 -1.19 9.36 6.21
CA TRP A 204 -0.61 8.67 5.06
C TRP A 204 0.78 9.18 4.69
N LEU A 205 0.99 10.50 4.75
CA LEU A 205 2.27 11.14 4.54
C LEU A 205 3.33 10.58 5.49
N ALA A 206 3.08 10.70 6.79
CA ALA A 206 4.08 10.43 7.81
C ALA A 206 4.15 8.93 8.09
N GLY A 207 2.99 8.31 8.36
CA GLY A 207 2.89 6.89 8.67
C GLY A 207 3.15 5.99 7.47
N GLY A 208 2.43 6.23 6.37
CA GLY A 208 2.60 5.44 5.14
C GLY A 208 3.99 5.61 4.56
N GLY A 209 4.48 6.86 4.49
CA GLY A 209 5.82 7.19 4.00
C GLY A 209 6.94 6.56 4.83
N ALA A 210 6.96 6.74 6.15
CA ALA A 210 8.02 6.15 6.96
C ALA A 210 7.95 4.63 7.03
N ALA A 211 6.77 4.01 6.91
CA ALA A 211 6.67 2.55 6.87
C ALA A 211 7.19 1.98 5.54
N ILE A 212 6.79 2.53 4.38
CA ILE A 212 7.27 2.02 3.08
C ILE A 212 8.76 2.25 2.87
N THR A 213 9.31 3.29 3.48
CA THR A 213 10.75 3.57 3.45
C THR A 213 11.59 2.38 3.94
N MET A 214 11.15 1.71 5.01
CA MET A 214 11.86 0.56 5.55
C MET A 214 11.89 -0.61 4.56
N MET A 215 10.90 -0.75 3.67
CA MET A 215 10.90 -1.80 2.65
C MET A 215 12.13 -1.71 1.73
N THR A 216 12.51 -0.50 1.32
CA THR A 216 13.69 -0.29 0.46
C THR A 216 14.97 -0.16 1.26
N PHE A 217 14.91 0.49 2.42
CA PHE A 217 16.08 0.74 3.26
C PHE A 217 16.61 -0.52 3.96
N ALA A 218 15.77 -1.52 4.21
CA ALA A 218 16.17 -2.77 4.86
C ALA A 218 17.33 -3.47 4.15
N ALA A 219 17.37 -3.46 2.81
CA ALA A 219 18.44 -4.07 2.04
C ALA A 219 19.77 -3.29 2.18
N THR A 220 19.73 -1.98 1.99
CA THR A 220 20.92 -1.11 2.11
C THR A 220 21.48 -1.13 3.53
N TYR A 221 20.62 -1.05 4.55
CA TYR A 221 21.08 -1.15 5.94
C TYR A 221 21.59 -2.54 6.29
N SER A 222 21.03 -3.61 5.72
CA SER A 222 21.57 -4.97 5.87
C SER A 222 23.00 -5.06 5.31
N SER A 223 23.26 -4.46 4.15
CA SER A 223 24.62 -4.40 3.58
C SER A 223 25.57 -3.67 4.53
N HIS A 224 25.16 -2.51 5.03
CA HIS A 224 25.97 -1.75 5.98
C HIS A 224 26.25 -2.54 7.27
N LEU A 225 25.26 -3.24 7.83
CA LEU A 225 25.44 -4.10 9.00
C LEU A 225 26.47 -5.21 8.71
N ASN A 226 26.42 -5.82 7.53
CA ASN A 226 27.41 -6.83 7.12
C ASN A 226 28.83 -6.22 6.99
N ASP A 227 28.96 -5.00 6.47
CA ASP A 227 30.25 -4.30 6.35
C ASP A 227 30.90 -4.03 7.71
N ILE A 228 30.08 -3.79 8.75
CA ILE A 228 30.57 -3.59 10.14
C ILE A 228 30.58 -4.89 10.96
N GLY A 229 30.45 -6.05 10.31
CA GLY A 229 30.59 -7.37 10.93
C GLY A 229 29.32 -7.96 11.56
N VAL A 230 28.17 -7.29 11.44
CA VAL A 230 26.87 -7.79 11.92
C VAL A 230 26.15 -8.54 10.80
N GLN A 231 26.23 -9.87 10.85
CA GLN A 231 25.63 -10.75 9.84
C GLN A 231 24.10 -10.63 9.84
N VAL A 232 23.53 -10.18 8.73
CA VAL A 232 22.08 -10.12 8.52
C VAL A 232 21.70 -10.37 7.06
N SER A 233 20.62 -11.13 6.86
CA SER A 233 20.05 -11.39 5.55
C SER A 233 19.09 -10.27 5.15
N ALA A 234 19.43 -9.53 4.10
CA ALA A 234 18.54 -8.55 3.48
C ALA A 234 17.19 -9.17 3.06
N VAL A 235 17.23 -10.40 2.54
CA VAL A 235 16.03 -11.17 2.17
C VAL A 235 15.16 -11.44 3.38
N ALA A 236 15.75 -11.76 4.54
CA ALA A 236 15.00 -11.99 5.77
C ALA A 236 14.30 -10.71 6.24
N ALA A 237 14.98 -9.56 6.22
CA ALA A 237 14.39 -8.28 6.63
C ALA A 237 13.23 -7.86 5.70
N VAL A 238 13.41 -7.97 4.38
CA VAL A 238 12.34 -7.69 3.40
C VAL A 238 11.17 -8.67 3.54
N THR A 239 11.45 -9.95 3.76
CA THR A 239 10.41 -10.97 3.99
C THR A 239 9.63 -10.69 5.26
N ALA A 240 10.30 -10.27 6.33
CA ALA A 240 9.67 -9.88 7.59
C ALA A 240 8.72 -8.69 7.39
N PHE A 241 9.15 -7.66 6.65
CA PHE A 241 8.29 -6.54 6.27
C PHE A 241 7.03 -6.98 5.51
N VAL A 242 7.20 -7.76 4.45
CA VAL A 242 6.06 -8.22 3.62
C VAL A 242 5.10 -9.10 4.43
N SER A 243 5.64 -9.95 5.31
CA SER A 243 4.85 -10.82 6.18
C SER A 243 4.04 -10.02 7.20
N GLY A 244 4.67 -9.05 7.88
CA GLY A 244 4.00 -8.15 8.81
C GLY A 244 2.89 -7.35 8.12
N ASN A 245 3.13 -6.89 6.89
CA ASN A 245 2.15 -6.17 6.10
C ASN A 245 0.92 -7.01 5.73
N GLY A 246 1.11 -8.30 5.42
CA GLY A 246 0.02 -9.22 5.11
C GLY A 246 -0.77 -9.64 6.34
N LEU A 247 -0.08 -10.10 7.38
CA LEU A 247 -0.70 -10.66 8.57
C LEU A 247 -1.57 -9.65 9.30
N ILE A 248 -1.08 -8.42 9.49
CA ILE A 248 -1.83 -7.40 10.23
C ILE A 248 -3.15 -7.04 9.56
N ARG A 249 -3.25 -7.16 8.22
CA ARG A 249 -4.49 -6.82 7.51
C ARG A 249 -5.61 -7.80 7.83
N VAL A 250 -5.27 -9.07 8.04
CA VAL A 250 -6.22 -10.10 8.52
C VAL A 250 -6.57 -9.86 9.99
N VAL A 251 -5.56 -9.61 10.83
CA VAL A 251 -5.76 -9.34 12.26
C VAL A 251 -6.66 -8.11 12.44
N ASN A 252 -6.38 -7.01 11.75
CA ASN A 252 -7.19 -5.80 11.81
C ASN A 252 -8.58 -6.01 11.21
N ALA A 253 -8.76 -6.87 10.20
CA ALA A 253 -10.10 -7.23 9.73
C ALA A 253 -10.96 -7.76 10.89
N MET A 254 -10.39 -8.63 11.73
CA MET A 254 -11.11 -9.21 12.86
C MET A 254 -11.28 -8.23 14.03
N LEU A 255 -10.32 -7.31 14.22
CA LEU A 255 -10.30 -6.40 15.37
C LEU A 255 -11.07 -5.09 15.14
N LEU A 256 -11.17 -4.60 13.89
CA LEU A 256 -11.71 -3.26 13.60
C LEU A 256 -13.21 -3.11 13.89
N ASP A 257 -13.93 -4.22 13.97
CA ASP A 257 -15.35 -4.23 14.36
C ASP A 257 -15.54 -4.16 15.90
N HIS A 258 -14.46 -4.36 16.68
CA HIS A 258 -14.50 -4.40 18.15
C HIS A 258 -13.62 -3.35 18.83
N ILE A 259 -12.56 -2.91 18.15
CA ILE A 259 -11.56 -1.96 18.67
C ILE A 259 -11.53 -0.74 17.75
N SER A 260 -11.50 0.45 18.35
CA SER A 260 -11.45 1.69 17.56
C SER A 260 -10.24 1.72 16.62
N PRO A 261 -10.42 2.12 15.34
CA PRO A 261 -9.31 2.28 14.39
C PRO A 261 -8.24 3.26 14.89
N THR A 262 -8.62 4.21 15.75
CA THR A 262 -7.72 5.20 16.34
C THR A 262 -6.76 4.58 17.36
N VAL A 263 -7.22 3.58 18.13
CA VAL A 263 -6.40 2.86 19.10
C VAL A 263 -5.41 1.96 18.37
N ILE A 264 -5.88 1.18 17.39
CA ILE A 264 -5.04 0.29 16.58
C ILE A 264 -3.95 1.10 15.86
N GLY A 265 -4.34 2.19 15.18
CA GLY A 265 -3.39 3.08 14.51
C GLY A 265 -2.41 3.72 15.49
N GLY A 266 -2.90 4.20 16.64
CA GLY A 266 -2.05 4.86 17.63
C GLY A 266 -0.99 3.92 18.23
N VAL A 267 -1.40 2.73 18.67
CA VAL A 267 -0.48 1.71 19.22
C VAL A 267 0.56 1.33 18.17
N THR A 268 0.15 1.10 16.93
CA THR A 268 1.06 0.67 15.87
C THR A 268 2.07 1.76 15.50
N SER A 269 1.63 3.03 15.40
CA SER A 269 2.51 4.16 15.12
C SER A 269 3.55 4.37 16.23
N VAL A 270 3.15 4.33 17.50
CA VAL A 270 4.08 4.52 18.63
C VAL A 270 5.06 3.36 18.73
N THR A 271 4.59 2.13 18.56
CA THR A 271 5.44 0.93 18.59
C THR A 271 6.54 1.02 17.53
N LEU A 272 6.19 1.42 16.30
CA LEU A 272 7.18 1.59 15.24
C LEU A 272 8.10 2.79 15.48
N ALA A 273 7.61 3.90 16.04
CA ALA A 273 8.44 5.05 16.39
C ALA A 273 9.59 4.63 17.33
N PHE A 274 9.28 3.87 18.37
CA PHE A 274 10.28 3.31 19.27
C PHE A 274 11.17 2.27 18.59
N GLY A 275 10.62 1.45 17.69
CA GLY A 275 11.40 0.51 16.88
C GLY A 275 12.45 1.21 16.00
N TYR A 276 12.10 2.30 15.33
CA TYR A 276 13.08 3.10 14.60
C TYR A 276 14.09 3.75 15.53
N MET A 277 13.65 4.33 16.64
CA MET A 277 14.57 4.91 17.62
C MET A 277 15.61 3.88 18.11
N LEU A 278 15.18 2.63 18.37
CA LEU A 278 16.08 1.53 18.74
C LEU A 278 17.16 1.28 17.67
N LEU A 279 16.81 1.24 16.38
CA LEU A 279 17.78 1.08 15.29
C LEU A 279 18.75 2.27 15.16
N GLY A 280 18.38 3.45 15.68
CA GLY A 280 19.28 4.59 15.78
C GLY A 280 20.46 4.38 16.75
N PHE A 281 20.31 3.47 17.72
CA PHE A 281 21.30 3.25 18.79
C PHE A 281 21.89 1.84 18.82
N VAL A 282 21.26 0.86 18.16
CA VAL A 282 21.65 -0.56 18.24
C VAL A 282 21.92 -1.12 16.85
N ALA A 283 23.16 -1.57 16.62
CA ALA A 283 23.54 -2.34 15.44
C ALA A 283 23.27 -3.84 15.68
N SER A 284 22.08 -4.31 15.29
CA SER A 284 21.70 -5.73 15.42
C SER A 284 20.85 -6.18 14.22
N GLY A 285 21.26 -7.29 13.60
CA GLY A 285 20.51 -7.91 12.51
C GLY A 285 19.10 -8.36 12.94
N TRP A 286 18.96 -8.87 14.17
CA TRP A 286 17.65 -9.24 14.72
C TRP A 286 16.77 -8.02 14.99
N ALA A 287 17.35 -6.93 15.49
CA ALA A 287 16.61 -5.68 15.67
C ALA A 287 16.07 -5.17 14.33
N LEU A 288 16.89 -5.22 13.26
CA LEU A 288 16.45 -4.87 11.91
C LEU A 288 15.27 -5.73 11.45
N ILE A 289 15.34 -7.06 11.59
CA ILE A 289 14.28 -7.97 11.17
C ILE A 289 12.97 -7.68 11.92
N VAL A 290 13.03 -7.49 13.24
CA VAL A 290 11.86 -7.18 14.07
C VAL A 290 11.26 -5.83 13.69
N VAL A 291 12.08 -4.79 13.53
CA VAL A 291 11.59 -3.46 13.18
C VAL A 291 11.09 -3.41 11.73
N ALA A 292 11.67 -4.18 10.81
CA ALA A 292 11.14 -4.35 9.46
C ALA A 292 9.76 -5.02 9.48
N PHE A 293 9.56 -6.06 10.31
CA PHE A 293 8.24 -6.65 10.52
C PHE A 293 7.24 -5.62 11.06
N LEU A 294 7.62 -4.85 12.10
CA LEU A 294 6.77 -3.79 12.66
C LEU A 294 6.47 -2.68 11.66
N ALA A 295 7.41 -2.33 10.77
CA ALA A 295 7.18 -1.40 9.67
C ALA A 295 6.13 -1.95 8.68
N GLY A 296 6.20 -3.25 8.37
CA GLY A 296 5.18 -3.96 7.61
C GLY A 296 3.81 -3.85 8.28
N VAL A 297 3.75 -4.15 9.59
CA VAL A 297 2.55 -4.07 10.44
C VAL A 297 1.96 -2.65 10.44
N ALA A 298 2.79 -1.61 10.55
CA ALA A 298 2.34 -0.22 10.50
C ALA A 298 1.75 0.16 9.15
N LEU A 299 2.42 -0.19 8.05
CA LEU A 299 1.90 0.07 6.72
C LEU A 299 0.55 -0.64 6.55
N GLY A 300 0.47 -1.93 6.89
CA GLY A 300 -0.76 -2.72 6.73
C GLY A 300 -1.90 -2.18 7.59
N THR A 301 -1.58 -1.70 8.80
CA THR A 301 -2.55 -1.04 9.67
C THR A 301 -3.14 0.20 9.03
N ILE A 302 -2.31 1.10 8.50
CA ILE A 302 -2.79 2.33 7.84
C ILE A 302 -3.73 2.00 6.68
N PHE A 303 -3.42 0.98 5.87
CA PHE A 303 -4.32 0.50 4.80
C PHE A 303 -5.69 0.04 5.32
N THR A 304 -5.74 -0.64 6.46
CA THR A 304 -7.00 -1.14 7.03
C THR A 304 -7.81 -0.10 7.79
N ILE A 305 -7.16 0.81 8.53
CA ILE A 305 -7.88 1.79 9.35
C ILE A 305 -8.35 2.98 8.53
N SER A 306 -7.64 3.36 7.46
CA SER A 306 -7.96 4.56 6.68
C SER A 306 -9.39 4.57 6.11
N PRO A 307 -9.88 3.48 5.50
CA PRO A 307 -11.25 3.42 5.01
C PRO A 307 -12.27 3.56 6.14
N VAL A 308 -12.04 2.87 7.26
CA VAL A 308 -12.90 2.91 8.46
C VAL A 308 -12.89 4.29 9.14
N LEU A 309 -11.78 5.04 9.04
CA LEU A 309 -11.69 6.40 9.53
C LEU A 309 -12.42 7.40 8.60
N LEU A 310 -12.30 7.23 7.29
CA LEU A 310 -12.86 8.15 6.29
C LEU A 310 -14.37 7.98 6.07
N THR A 311 -14.88 6.74 6.07
CA THR A 311 -16.28 6.46 5.74
C THR A 311 -17.27 7.20 6.67
N PRO A 312 -17.11 7.21 8.01
CA PRO A 312 -17.99 7.97 8.91
C PRO A 312 -17.88 9.49 8.74
N LEU A 313 -16.72 10.00 8.28
CA LEU A 313 -16.48 11.44 8.13
C LEU A 313 -17.13 12.00 6.85
N PHE A 314 -17.10 11.23 5.75
CA PHE A 314 -17.40 11.74 4.41
C PHE A 314 -18.40 10.92 3.61
N GLY A 315 -18.87 9.79 4.14
CA GLY A 315 -19.81 8.89 3.47
C GLY A 315 -19.16 8.05 2.36
N ILE A 316 -19.96 7.14 1.77
CA ILE A 316 -19.48 6.18 0.74
C ILE A 316 -19.64 6.74 -0.69
N LYS A 317 -20.58 7.65 -0.92
CA LYS A 317 -20.94 8.15 -2.27
C LYS A 317 -19.74 8.69 -3.07
N HIS A 318 -18.93 9.53 -2.43
CA HIS A 318 -17.70 10.10 -3.03
C HIS A 318 -16.42 9.54 -2.40
N PHE A 319 -16.50 8.36 -1.78
CA PHE A 319 -15.37 7.75 -1.06
C PHE A 319 -14.16 7.51 -1.98
N GLY A 320 -14.36 6.94 -3.18
CA GLY A 320 -13.27 6.63 -4.10
C GLY A 320 -12.32 7.81 -4.37
N PRO A 321 -12.83 8.97 -4.85
CA PRO A 321 -12.03 10.19 -5.00
C PRO A 321 -11.45 10.72 -3.68
N ILE A 322 -12.20 10.74 -2.58
CA ILE A 322 -11.73 11.28 -1.29
C ILE A 322 -10.57 10.44 -0.75
N PHE A 323 -10.75 9.11 -0.72
CA PHE A 323 -9.72 8.17 -0.32
C PHE A 323 -8.52 8.25 -1.25
N GLY A 324 -8.73 8.29 -2.57
CA GLY A 324 -7.65 8.42 -3.54
C GLY A 324 -6.85 9.71 -3.37
N LEU A 325 -7.52 10.83 -3.05
CA LEU A 325 -6.84 12.09 -2.77
C LEU A 325 -6.01 12.01 -1.48
N ALA A 326 -6.55 11.41 -0.41
CA ALA A 326 -5.78 11.14 0.81
C ALA A 326 -4.57 10.23 0.55
N PHE A 327 -4.74 9.22 -0.31
CA PHE A 327 -3.71 8.27 -0.69
C PHE A 327 -2.61 8.89 -1.58
N THR A 328 -2.84 10.05 -2.20
CA THR A 328 -1.74 10.77 -2.91
C THR A 328 -0.60 11.16 -1.98
N ALA A 329 -0.86 11.37 -0.68
CA ALA A 329 0.17 11.62 0.32
C ALA A 329 1.18 10.47 0.37
N TYR A 330 0.67 9.23 0.37
CA TYR A 330 1.49 8.03 0.28
C TYR A 330 2.24 7.94 -1.05
N GLY A 331 1.59 8.27 -2.17
CA GLY A 331 2.22 8.29 -3.49
C GLY A 331 3.40 9.24 -3.57
N ILE A 332 3.24 10.49 -3.15
CA ILE A 332 4.26 11.53 -3.24
C ILE A 332 5.35 11.27 -2.20
N PHE A 333 4.99 11.17 -0.92
CA PHE A 333 5.97 11.06 0.15
C PHE A 333 6.57 9.67 0.24
N GLY A 334 5.79 8.60 0.08
CA GLY A 334 6.33 7.24 0.04
C GLY A 334 7.29 7.01 -1.12
N ALA A 335 7.10 7.70 -2.25
CA ALA A 335 8.01 7.62 -3.39
C ALA A 335 9.31 8.41 -3.17
N PHE A 336 9.24 9.63 -2.61
CA PHE A 336 10.40 10.53 -2.49
C PHE A 336 11.09 10.50 -1.12
N ALA A 337 10.33 10.49 -0.02
CA ALA A 337 10.86 10.45 1.34
C ALA A 337 11.46 9.09 1.71
N GLY A 338 11.14 8.04 0.95
CA GLY A 338 11.69 6.70 1.12
C GLY A 338 13.06 6.54 0.48
N PRO A 339 13.21 5.88 -0.68
CA PRO A 339 14.52 5.46 -1.17
C PRO A 339 15.48 6.62 -1.38
N MET A 340 15.01 7.74 -1.94
CA MET A 340 15.88 8.84 -2.33
C MET A 340 16.38 9.64 -1.13
N PHE A 341 15.46 10.10 -0.27
CA PHE A 341 15.84 10.93 0.88
C PHE A 341 16.59 10.12 1.95
N SER A 342 16.15 8.90 2.28
CA SER A 342 16.87 8.06 3.25
C SER A 342 18.27 7.70 2.77
N SER A 343 18.43 7.32 1.49
CA SER A 343 19.74 6.95 0.96
C SER A 343 20.68 8.14 0.92
N TYR A 344 20.16 9.32 0.56
CA TYR A 344 20.94 10.55 0.60
C TYR A 344 21.38 10.90 2.03
N LEU A 345 20.48 10.83 3.01
CA LEU A 345 20.83 11.06 4.42
C LEU A 345 21.84 10.03 4.92
N ALA A 346 21.63 8.75 4.63
CA ALA A 346 22.52 7.67 5.07
C ALA A 346 23.95 7.89 4.55
N GLN A 347 24.12 8.28 3.29
CA GLN A 347 25.43 8.51 2.67
C GLN A 347 26.14 9.76 3.20
N ARG A 348 25.39 10.82 3.54
CA ARG A 348 25.98 12.12 3.94
C ARG A 348 26.15 12.28 5.44
N LEU A 349 25.19 11.78 6.21
CA LEU A 349 25.03 12.08 7.63
C LEU A 349 24.96 10.82 8.50
N GLY A 350 24.90 9.64 7.88
CA GLY A 350 24.89 8.34 8.55
C GLY A 350 23.49 7.76 8.79
N TYR A 351 23.45 6.46 9.04
CA TYR A 351 22.21 5.67 9.17
C TYR A 351 21.38 6.03 10.41
N GLY A 352 22.00 6.48 11.50
CA GLY A 352 21.30 6.86 12.73
C GLY A 352 20.29 7.99 12.51
N LEU A 353 20.64 9.00 11.70
CA LEU A 353 19.73 10.10 11.37
C LEU A 353 18.55 9.68 10.50
N VAL A 354 18.72 8.64 9.68
CA VAL A 354 17.60 8.04 8.94
C VAL A 354 16.55 7.51 9.90
N PHE A 355 16.97 6.76 10.91
CA PHE A 355 16.06 6.20 11.90
C PHE A 355 15.42 7.25 12.80
N ILE A 356 16.16 8.30 13.18
CA ILE A 356 15.60 9.42 13.96
C ILE A 356 14.49 10.12 13.18
N TYR A 357 14.71 10.47 11.90
CA TYR A 357 13.65 11.14 11.14
C TYR A 357 12.44 10.20 10.92
N LEU A 358 12.66 8.90 10.69
CA LEU A 358 11.58 7.93 10.54
C LEU A 358 10.76 7.78 11.84
N ALA A 359 11.42 7.82 12.99
CA ALA A 359 10.76 7.84 14.30
C ALA A 359 9.90 9.10 14.48
N LEU A 360 10.42 10.28 14.11
CA LEU A 360 9.67 11.55 14.16
C LEU A 360 8.44 11.53 13.26
N LEU A 361 8.55 10.98 12.05
CA LEU A 361 7.40 10.78 11.16
C LEU A 361 6.36 9.84 11.78
N MET A 362 6.77 8.80 12.49
CA MET A 362 5.85 7.90 13.18
C MET A 362 5.16 8.53 14.39
N PHE A 363 5.85 9.38 15.14
CA PHE A 363 5.20 10.20 16.17
C PHE A 363 4.20 11.18 15.56
N TRP A 364 4.52 11.79 14.43
CA TRP A 364 3.56 12.64 13.72
C TRP A 364 2.35 11.84 13.23
N ALA A 365 2.55 10.63 12.72
CA ALA A 365 1.46 9.73 12.34
C ALA A 365 0.57 9.40 13.55
N PHE A 366 1.15 9.12 14.73
CA PHE A 366 0.42 8.90 15.97
C PHE A 366 -0.49 10.09 16.33
N PHE A 367 0.05 11.31 16.35
CA PHE A 367 -0.75 12.50 16.63
C PHE A 367 -1.85 12.73 15.59
N SER A 368 -1.56 12.44 14.32
CA SER A 368 -2.53 12.55 13.22
C SER A 368 -3.69 11.56 13.41
N VAL A 369 -3.41 10.30 13.74
CA VAL A 369 -4.44 9.27 14.03
C VAL A 369 -5.35 9.71 15.18
N LEU A 370 -4.77 10.22 16.28
CA LEU A 370 -5.55 10.72 17.41
C LEU A 370 -6.39 11.94 17.05
N ALA A 371 -5.84 12.84 16.22
CA ALA A 371 -6.55 14.02 15.74
C ALA A 371 -7.77 13.62 14.88
N VAL A 372 -7.63 12.63 13.99
CA VAL A 372 -8.77 12.08 13.22
C VAL A 372 -9.85 11.54 14.17
N GLY A 373 -9.44 10.79 15.20
CA GLY A 373 -10.36 10.26 16.21
C GLY A 373 -11.13 11.34 16.96
N ARG A 374 -10.46 12.45 17.32
CA ARG A 374 -11.12 13.61 17.92
C ARG A 374 -12.09 14.28 16.96
N SER A 375 -11.73 14.39 15.68
CA SER A 375 -12.60 14.96 14.64
C SER A 375 -13.87 14.12 14.43
N GLN A 376 -13.75 12.78 14.44
CA GLN A 376 -14.90 11.88 14.39
C GLN A 376 -15.84 12.08 15.59
N ARG A 377 -15.30 12.11 16.82
CA ARG A 377 -16.10 12.33 18.03
C ARG A 377 -16.80 13.69 18.02
N ARG A 378 -16.11 14.75 17.57
CA ARG A 378 -16.71 16.07 17.43
C ARG A 378 -17.89 16.03 16.48
N MET A 379 -17.75 15.48 15.27
CA MET A 379 -18.86 15.46 14.32
C MET A 379 -20.03 14.59 14.76
N ALA A 380 -19.77 13.51 15.52
CA ALA A 380 -20.83 12.70 16.11
C ALA A 380 -21.65 13.44 17.20
N THR A 381 -21.12 14.49 17.82
CA THR A 381 -21.87 15.31 18.79
C THR A 381 -22.75 16.40 18.15
N TRP A 382 -22.62 16.64 16.84
CA TRP A 382 -23.43 17.62 16.10
C TRP A 382 -24.52 16.99 15.20
N ALA A 383 -24.54 15.65 15.11
CA ALA A 383 -25.54 14.85 14.40
C ALA A 383 -26.51 14.25 15.41
#